data_AF-X1NF76-F1
#
_entry.id   AF-X1NF76-F1
#
_cell.length_a   1.000
_cell.length_b   1.000
_cell.length_c   1.000
_cell.angle_alpha   90.00
_cell.angle_beta   90.00
_cell.angle_gamma   90.00
#
_symmetry.space_group_name_H-M   'P 1'
#
loop_
_entity.id
_entity.type
_entity.pdbx_description
1 polymer ?
#
loop_
_entity_poly.entity_id
_entity_poly.type
_entity_poly.pdbx_seq_one_letter_code
_entity_poly.pdbx_strand_id
1 'polypeptide(L)'
;GSGSEIWTKQFGTSTYDEAYDVAVDTFDNVYVVGQTYGALPGQTSSGDGDAFLVKFVQPTPVGGTALPAPWIILATLIAIAAASVAVYWRKR
;
A
#
# COMPACT_ATOMS: atom_id res chain seq x y z
N GLY A 1 -17.18 19.92 5.57
CA GLY A 1 -16.55 18.90 4.72
C GLY A 1 -15.07 18.92 4.99
N SER A 2 -14.55 17.89 5.62
CA SER A 2 -13.13 17.73 5.91
C SER A 2 -12.80 16.27 5.67
N GLY A 3 -12.14 15.97 4.55
CA GLY A 3 -11.58 14.65 4.30
C GLY A 3 -10.44 14.40 5.27
N SER A 4 -10.45 13.25 5.93
CA SER A 4 -9.29 12.78 6.68
C SER A 4 -8.45 11.91 5.76
N GLU A 5 -7.15 12.16 5.71
CA GLU A 5 -6.20 11.24 5.09
C GLU A 5 -6.30 9.87 5.80
N ILE A 6 -6.36 8.80 5.01
CA ILE A 6 -6.38 7.42 5.52
C ILE A 6 -4.97 6.81 5.42
N TRP A 7 -4.26 7.09 4.32
CA TRP A 7 -2.88 6.67 4.08
C TRP A 7 -2.24 7.51 2.98
N THR A 8 -0.92 7.59 3.00
CA THR A 8 -0.09 8.11 1.91
C THR A 8 1.08 7.16 1.65
N LYS A 9 1.43 6.98 0.38
CA LYS A 9 2.67 6.35 -0.04
C LYS A 9 3.44 7.32 -0.92
N GLN A 10 4.66 7.64 -0.52
CA GLN A 10 5.52 8.57 -1.22
C GLN A 10 6.70 7.83 -1.85
N PHE A 11 7.14 8.32 -3.02
CA PHE A 11 8.39 7.95 -3.67
C PHE A 11 8.99 9.21 -4.32
N GLY A 12 10.26 9.16 -4.67
CA GLY A 12 10.99 10.26 -5.28
C GLY A 12 12.47 10.19 -4.92
N THR A 13 13.12 11.33 -5.07
CA THR A 13 14.54 11.56 -4.86
C THR A 13 14.71 12.70 -3.85
N SER A 14 15.97 13.08 -3.57
CA SER A 14 16.25 14.28 -2.78
C SER A 14 16.27 15.56 -3.61
N THR A 15 15.95 15.49 -4.90
CA THR A 15 15.90 16.63 -5.82
C THR A 15 14.46 16.88 -6.28
N TYR A 16 14.29 17.63 -7.38
CA TYR A 16 12.98 17.98 -7.89
C TYR A 16 12.34 16.79 -8.61
N ASP A 17 11.12 16.44 -8.21
CA ASP A 17 10.32 15.41 -8.87
C ASP A 17 8.89 15.92 -9.06
N GLU A 18 8.36 15.74 -10.26
CA GLU A 18 7.00 16.12 -10.62
C GLU A 18 6.23 14.95 -11.19
N ALA A 19 4.99 14.77 -10.73
CA ALA A 19 4.01 13.89 -11.35
C ALA A 19 3.15 14.70 -12.33
N TYR A 20 3.02 14.21 -13.56
CA TYR A 20 2.27 14.88 -14.62
C TYR A 20 0.89 14.29 -14.84
N ASP A 21 0.73 12.97 -14.70
CA ASP A 21 -0.56 12.31 -14.91
C ASP A 21 -0.70 11.03 -14.09
N VAL A 22 -1.95 10.60 -13.89
CA VAL A 22 -2.34 9.39 -13.18
C VAL A 22 -3.43 8.62 -13.92
N ALA A 23 -3.25 7.31 -14.06
CA ALA A 23 -4.24 6.42 -14.66
C ALA A 23 -4.49 5.21 -13.75
N VAL A 24 -5.70 4.65 -13.82
CA VAL A 24 -6.09 3.44 -13.08
C VAL A 24 -6.52 2.37 -14.08
N ASP A 25 -5.99 1.15 -13.95
CA ASP A 25 -6.42 0.02 -14.77
C ASP A 25 -7.61 -0.73 -14.15
N THR A 26 -8.14 -1.72 -14.89
CA THR A 26 -9.29 -2.53 -14.44
C THR A 26 -9.00 -3.44 -13.23
N PHE A 27 -7.74 -3.50 -12.78
CA PHE A 27 -7.31 -4.25 -11.61
C PHE A 27 -6.97 -3.33 -10.42
N ASP A 28 -7.43 -2.07 -10.45
CA ASP A 28 -7.17 -1.04 -9.44
C ASP A 28 -5.67 -0.75 -9.22
N ASN A 29 -4.82 -1.04 -10.21
CA ASN A 29 -3.45 -0.56 -10.16
C ASN A 29 -3.42 0.91 -10.57
N VAL A 30 -2.65 1.71 -9.83
CA VAL A 30 -2.43 3.12 -10.12
C VAL A 30 -1.10 3.27 -10.84
N TYR A 31 -1.11 3.96 -11.98
CA TYR A 31 0.08 4.32 -12.74
C TYR A 31 0.28 5.81 -12.62
N VAL A 32 1.48 6.23 -12.27
CA VAL A 32 1.87 7.65 -12.21
C VAL A 32 3.06 7.84 -13.13
N VAL A 33 2.98 8.89 -13.96
CA VAL A 33 4.06 9.29 -14.87
C VAL A 33 4.53 10.69 -14.51
N GLY A 34 5.79 10.98 -14.83
CA GLY A 34 6.38 12.25 -14.49
C GLY A 34 7.85 12.37 -14.85
N GLN A 35 8.50 13.34 -14.22
CA GLN A 35 9.91 13.63 -14.38
C GLN A 35 10.61 13.68 -13.01
N THR A 36 11.85 13.22 -12.97
CA THR A 36 12.72 13.26 -11.79
C THR A 36 14.06 13.88 -12.17
N TYR A 37 14.59 14.78 -11.35
CA TYR A 37 15.90 15.39 -11.54
C TYR A 37 16.98 14.68 -10.72
N GLY A 38 16.76 13.40 -10.39
CA GLY A 38 17.62 12.61 -9.55
C GLY A 38 17.58 11.13 -9.91
N ALA A 39 18.47 10.35 -9.29
CA ALA A 39 18.50 8.91 -9.50
C ALA A 39 17.45 8.22 -8.61
N LEU A 40 16.40 7.68 -9.24
CA LEU A 40 15.47 6.77 -8.56
C LEU A 40 16.19 5.48 -8.09
N PRO A 41 15.66 4.76 -7.08
CA PRO A 41 16.30 3.56 -6.56
C PRO A 41 16.64 2.54 -7.65
N GLY A 42 17.93 2.20 -7.77
CA GLY A 42 18.43 1.25 -8.77
C GLY A 42 18.56 1.80 -10.20
N GLN A 43 18.35 3.10 -10.38
CA GLN A 43 18.54 3.79 -11.66
C GLN A 43 19.76 4.72 -11.60
N THR A 44 20.28 5.08 -12.77
CA THR A 44 21.31 6.11 -12.92
C THR A 44 20.65 7.32 -13.57
N SER A 45 20.83 8.50 -12.98
CA SER A 45 20.31 9.73 -13.58
C SER A 45 21.11 10.16 -14.80
N SER A 46 20.45 10.73 -15.81
CA SER A 46 21.09 11.29 -17.00
C SER A 46 21.58 12.73 -16.80
N GLY A 47 21.33 13.34 -15.64
CA GLY A 47 21.86 14.65 -15.24
C GLY A 47 20.94 15.85 -15.48
N ASP A 48 19.85 15.69 -16.24
CA ASP A 48 18.71 16.62 -16.31
C ASP A 48 17.45 15.88 -15.82
N GLY A 49 16.25 16.33 -16.17
CA GLY A 49 15.03 15.61 -15.79
C GLY A 49 14.82 14.32 -16.60
N ASP A 50 14.89 13.18 -15.90
CA ASP A 50 14.63 11.83 -16.41
C ASP A 50 13.13 11.49 -16.31
N ALA A 51 12.55 10.87 -17.34
CA ALA A 51 11.16 10.42 -17.30
C ALA A 51 11.00 9.17 -16.42
N PHE A 52 9.89 9.07 -15.68
CA PHE A 52 9.55 7.86 -14.92
C PHE A 52 8.12 7.38 -15.20
N LEU A 53 7.92 6.08 -14.96
CA LEU A 53 6.62 5.42 -14.82
C LEU A 53 6.68 4.56 -13.55
N VAL A 54 5.77 4.81 -12.61
CA VAL A 54 5.61 3.96 -11.42
C VAL A 54 4.25 3.30 -11.42
N LYS A 55 4.22 2.04 -10.99
CA LYS A 55 2.99 1.28 -10.77
C LYS A 55 2.80 1.00 -9.28
N PHE A 56 1.70 1.48 -8.72
CA PHE A 56 1.23 1.09 -7.40
C PHE A 56 0.18 0.01 -7.55
N VAL A 57 0.59 -1.20 -7.18
CA VAL A 57 -0.33 -2.31 -7.02
C VAL A 57 -1.02 -2.09 -5.67
N GLN A 58 -2.36 -2.00 -5.67
CA GLN A 58 -3.09 -2.26 -4.44
C GLN A 58 -2.62 -3.62 -3.93
N PRO A 59 -2.21 -3.77 -2.67
CA PRO A 59 -2.05 -5.11 -2.13
C PRO A 59 -3.43 -5.75 -2.21
N THR A 60 -3.70 -6.50 -3.28
CA THR A 60 -4.83 -7.40 -3.35
C THR A 60 -4.64 -8.31 -2.15
N PRO A 61 -5.50 -8.24 -1.13
CA PRO A 61 -5.43 -9.21 -0.06
C PRO A 61 -5.62 -10.55 -0.73
N VAL A 62 -4.61 -11.42 -0.61
CA VAL A 62 -4.63 -12.75 -1.22
C VAL A 62 -5.81 -13.48 -0.59
N GLY A 63 -6.96 -13.52 -1.29
CA GLY A 63 -8.22 -14.05 -0.77
C GLY A 63 -9.44 -13.11 -0.73
N GLY A 64 -9.46 -11.97 -1.45
CA GLY A 64 -10.70 -11.21 -1.67
C GLY A 64 -11.29 -10.51 -0.44
N THR A 65 -10.58 -10.49 0.68
CA THR A 65 -10.95 -9.73 1.87
C THR A 65 -10.11 -8.47 1.93
N ALA A 66 -10.62 -7.37 1.36
CA ALA A 66 -10.21 -6.02 1.77
C ALA A 66 -9.92 -6.05 3.28
N LEU A 67 -8.70 -5.65 3.69
CA LEU A 67 -8.24 -5.79 5.07
C LEU A 67 -9.41 -5.43 6.00
N PRO A 68 -9.95 -6.39 6.76
CA PRO A 68 -11.17 -6.13 7.48
C PRO A 68 -10.79 -5.04 8.48
N ALA A 69 -11.54 -3.94 8.45
CA ALA A 69 -11.27 -2.71 9.19
C ALA A 69 -10.72 -3.03 10.59
N PRO A 70 -9.80 -2.21 11.15
CA PRO A 70 -8.94 -2.58 12.30
C PRO A 70 -9.68 -3.17 13.52
N TRP A 71 -10.99 -2.94 13.66
CA TRP A 71 -11.85 -3.55 14.67
C TRP A 71 -12.09 -5.07 14.50
N ILE A 72 -11.88 -5.65 13.30
CA ILE A 72 -12.03 -7.09 13.05
C ILE A 72 -10.78 -7.88 13.48
N ILE A 73 -9.58 -7.26 13.45
CA ILE A 73 -8.35 -7.88 13.99
C ILE A 73 -8.47 -8.09 15.51
N LEU A 74 -9.15 -7.18 16.21
CA LEU A 74 -9.43 -7.34 17.64
C LEU A 74 -10.44 -8.47 17.90
N ALA A 75 -11.46 -8.62 17.05
CA ALA A 75 -12.46 -9.68 17.18
C ALA A 75 -11.87 -11.09 16.94
N THR A 76 -10.94 -11.26 16.01
CA THR A 76 -10.30 -12.55 15.74
C THR A 76 -9.31 -12.96 16.84
N LEU A 77 -8.60 -12.01 17.46
CA LEU A 77 -7.75 -12.30 18.63
C LEU A 77 -8.57 -12.82 19.83
N ILE A 78 -9.78 -12.30 20.05
CA ILE A 78 -10.68 -12.79 21.10
C ILE A 78 -11.18 -14.21 20.79
N ALA A 79 -11.52 -14.51 19.53
CA ALA A 79 -11.99 -15.84 19.11
C ALA A 79 -10.91 -16.93 19.25
N ILE A 80 -9.65 -16.60 18.91
CA ILE A 80 -8.52 -17.54 19.08
C ILE A 80 -8.28 -17.83 20.57
N ALA A 81 -8.33 -16.82 21.44
CA ALA A 81 -8.21 -17.02 22.88
C ALA A 81 -9.35 -17.90 23.45
N ALA A 82 -10.61 -17.67 23.02
CA ALA A 82 -11.75 -18.47 23.44
C ALA A 82 -11.66 -19.94 22.97
N ALA A 83 -11.19 -20.18 21.75
CA ALA A 83 -10.96 -21.53 21.22
C ALA A 83 -9.83 -22.26 21.97
N SER A 84 -8.74 -21.57 22.32
CA SER A 84 -7.66 -22.14 23.14
C SER A 84 -8.15 -22.54 24.53
N VAL A 85 -9.04 -21.75 25.14
CA VAL A 85 -9.65 -22.08 26.43
C VAL A 85 -10.60 -23.29 26.30
N ALA A 86 -11.47 -23.34 25.29
CA ALA A 86 -12.36 -24.48 25.07
C ALA A 86 -11.60 -25.80 24.80
N VAL A 87 -10.49 -25.73 24.06
CA VAL A 87 -9.59 -26.89 23.82
C VAL A 87 -8.87 -27.30 25.10
N TYR A 88 -8.49 -26.35 25.97
CA TYR A 88 -7.88 -26.63 27.27
C TYR A 88 -8.81 -27.42 28.19
N TRP A 89 -10.09 -27.04 28.28
CA TRP A 89 -11.07 -27.73 29.13
C TRP A 89 -11.48 -29.11 28.61
N ARG A 90 -11.27 -29.41 27.32
CA ARG A 90 -11.58 -30.72 26.73
C ARG A 90 -10.50 -31.79 27.00
N LYS A 91 -9.32 -31.38 27.46
CA LYS A 91 -8.19 -32.27 27.77
C LYS A 91 -8.02 -32.56 29.27
N ARG A 92 -8.94 -32.11 30.12
CA ARG A 92 -9.00 -32.48 31.55
C ARG A 92 -10.12 -33.48 31.80
#